data_AF-A0A945FGY6-F1
#
_entry.id   AF-A0A945FGY6-F1
#
_cell.length_a   1.000
_cell.length_b   1.000
_cell.length_c   1.000
_cell.angle_alpha   90.00
_cell.angle_beta   90.00
_cell.angle_gamma   90.00
#
_symmetry.space_group_name_H-M   'P 1'
#
loop_
_entity.id
_entity.type
_entity.pdbx_description
1 polymer ?
#
loop_
_entity_poly.entity_id
_entity_poly.type
_entity_poly.pdbx_seq_one_letter_code
_entity_poly.pdbx_strand_id
1 'polypeptide(L)'
;PPAVYEKHDGPGFHNVPWHQDAGVMMPEADDSNVLTFWLPIGDATDEMGCMRVLPGVPKSHGYLKHQKEGGTTIWPELLPTVEPVVASCKKGDVVIMDKFTPHSSTPNRTDLCRWSLDLRYQPTGEHTGRTAHPEFVVRSPSNPGRVMDDYDEWCRLWIDAFENPRGVSMHRNER
;
A
#
# COMPACT_ATOMS: atom_id res chain seq x y z
N PRO A 1 -3.14 14.98 4.51
CA PRO A 1 -3.55 16.39 4.72
C PRO A 1 -2.32 17.25 5.07
N PRO A 2 -2.41 18.60 5.06
CA PRO A 2 -1.32 19.48 5.49
C PRO A 2 -0.75 19.14 6.87
N ALA A 3 0.57 19.28 7.03
CA ALA A 3 1.29 18.98 8.27
C ALA A 3 0.88 19.92 9.42
N VAL A 4 0.39 21.12 9.12
CA VAL A 4 -0.14 22.06 10.14
C VAL A 4 -1.34 21.49 10.91
N TYR A 5 -2.01 20.47 10.37
CA TYR A 5 -3.10 19.76 11.05
C TYR A 5 -2.65 18.49 11.79
N GLU A 6 -1.37 18.12 11.68
CA GLU A 6 -0.78 17.02 12.45
C GLU A 6 -0.39 17.54 13.85
N LYS A 7 -0.79 16.80 14.88
CA LYS A 7 -0.57 17.18 16.28
C LYS A 7 0.68 16.51 16.87
N HIS A 8 1.30 15.60 16.14
CA HIS A 8 2.46 14.82 16.58
C HIS A 8 3.64 14.93 15.62
N ASP A 9 4.83 15.18 16.16
CA ASP A 9 6.10 15.06 15.43
C ASP A 9 6.56 13.59 15.45
N GLY A 10 6.91 13.02 14.28
CA GLY A 10 7.35 11.62 14.15
C GLY A 10 6.47 10.78 13.22
N PRO A 11 6.78 9.49 12.97
CA PRO A 11 6.03 8.67 12.02
C PRO A 11 4.58 8.43 12.49
N GLY A 12 3.65 8.54 11.56
CA GLY A 12 2.21 8.50 11.82
C GLY A 12 1.39 8.45 10.52
N PHE A 13 0.08 8.64 10.62
CA PHE A 13 -0.82 8.61 9.45
C PHE A 13 -0.44 9.66 8.38
N HIS A 14 0.23 10.74 8.76
CA HIS A 14 0.58 11.86 7.90
C HIS A 14 1.97 11.75 7.28
N ASN A 15 2.80 10.80 7.75
CA ASN A 15 4.15 10.52 7.26
C ASN A 15 4.46 9.02 7.45
N VAL A 16 4.24 8.26 6.40
CA VAL A 16 4.41 6.81 6.42
C VAL A 16 5.91 6.47 6.39
N PRO A 17 6.42 5.70 7.37
CA PRO A 17 7.83 5.31 7.40
C PRO A 17 8.18 4.36 6.25
N TRP A 18 9.47 4.03 6.11
CA TRP A 18 9.92 3.05 5.12
C TRP A 18 9.32 1.68 5.42
N HIS A 19 8.50 1.17 4.50
CA HIS A 19 7.82 -0.11 4.67
C HIS A 19 7.62 -0.79 3.32
N GLN A 20 7.29 -2.08 3.36
CA GLN A 20 6.78 -2.84 2.21
C GLN A 20 5.30 -3.15 2.44
N ASP A 21 4.51 -3.21 1.37
CA ASP A 21 3.11 -3.63 1.47
C ASP A 21 2.98 -5.05 2.07
N ALA A 22 3.94 -5.93 1.79
CA ALA A 22 4.02 -7.27 2.40
C ALA A 22 4.13 -7.24 3.94
N GLY A 23 4.54 -6.12 4.54
CA GLY A 23 4.59 -5.94 6.00
C GLY A 23 3.22 -5.95 6.67
N VAL A 24 2.13 -5.78 5.89
CA VAL A 24 0.74 -5.88 6.36
C VAL A 24 -0.05 -7.00 5.67
N MET A 25 0.66 -7.96 5.07
CA MET A 25 0.08 -9.16 4.48
C MET A 25 0.43 -10.38 5.31
N MET A 26 -0.36 -11.45 5.18
CA MET A 26 0.00 -12.76 5.72
C MET A 26 1.18 -13.36 4.92
N PRO A 27 2.08 -14.15 5.56
CA PRO A 27 3.21 -14.81 4.90
C PRO A 27 2.84 -15.68 3.69
N GLU A 28 1.64 -16.26 3.68
CA GLU A 28 1.11 -17.09 2.60
C GLU A 28 0.97 -16.31 1.27
N ALA A 29 0.98 -14.98 1.32
CA ALA A 29 0.99 -14.13 0.12
C ALA A 29 2.40 -13.81 -0.40
N ASP A 30 3.48 -14.28 0.24
CA ASP A 30 4.85 -13.99 -0.20
C ASP A 30 5.12 -14.52 -1.62
N ASP A 31 4.53 -15.67 -1.97
CA ASP A 31 4.58 -16.27 -3.32
C ASP A 31 3.51 -15.72 -4.28
N SER A 32 2.63 -14.82 -3.81
CA SER A 32 1.57 -14.22 -4.63
C SER A 32 2.10 -13.00 -5.40
N ASN A 33 1.67 -12.85 -6.64
CA ASN A 33 2.04 -11.80 -7.57
C ASN A 33 1.19 -10.54 -7.35
N VAL A 34 1.35 -9.91 -6.18
CA VAL A 34 0.59 -8.72 -5.80
C VAL A 34 1.32 -7.45 -6.28
N LEU A 35 0.61 -6.66 -7.09
CA LEU A 35 1.01 -5.33 -7.52
C LEU A 35 0.11 -4.28 -6.89
N THR A 36 0.71 -3.24 -6.32
CA THR A 36 0.01 -2.04 -5.86
C THR A 36 0.07 -0.96 -6.93
N PHE A 37 -1.11 -0.43 -7.27
CA PHE A 37 -1.31 0.71 -8.13
C PHE A 37 -1.72 1.86 -7.23
N TRP A 38 -0.84 2.83 -7.09
CA TRP A 38 -1.08 4.05 -6.34
C TRP A 38 -1.47 5.17 -7.30
N LEU A 39 -2.68 5.70 -7.13
CA LEU A 39 -3.27 6.71 -8.01
C LEU A 39 -3.53 7.99 -7.23
N PRO A 40 -2.87 9.11 -7.55
CA PRO A 40 -3.20 10.39 -6.93
C PRO A 40 -4.50 10.95 -7.54
N ILE A 41 -5.42 11.41 -6.68
CA ILE A 41 -6.70 12.02 -7.12
C ILE A 41 -6.48 13.48 -7.59
N GLY A 42 -5.39 14.10 -7.13
CA GLY A 42 -4.88 15.41 -7.57
C GLY A 42 -3.39 15.35 -7.89
N ASP A 43 -2.72 16.49 -7.94
CA ASP A 43 -1.26 16.51 -8.02
C ASP A 43 -0.65 15.99 -6.71
N ALA A 44 0.48 15.29 -6.82
CA ALA A 44 1.27 14.79 -5.69
C ALA A 44 2.73 15.16 -5.92
N THR A 45 3.14 16.30 -5.38
CA THR A 45 4.52 16.78 -5.45
C THR A 45 5.34 16.33 -4.23
N ASP A 46 6.66 16.49 -4.29
CA ASP A 46 7.55 16.26 -3.15
C ASP A 46 7.17 17.14 -1.93
N GLU A 47 6.79 18.40 -2.16
CA GLU A 47 6.33 19.29 -1.10
C GLU A 47 5.01 18.83 -0.46
N MET A 48 4.12 18.23 -1.27
CA MET A 48 2.89 17.58 -0.79
C MET A 48 3.13 16.20 -0.15
N GLY A 49 4.40 15.80 -0.02
CA GLY A 49 4.80 14.59 0.66
C GLY A 49 4.68 13.32 -0.16
N CYS A 50 4.71 13.40 -1.51
CA CYS A 50 4.51 12.26 -2.40
C CYS A 50 5.36 11.03 -2.04
N MET A 51 5.00 9.89 -2.61
CA MET A 51 5.70 8.65 -2.34
C MET A 51 7.18 8.74 -2.75
N ARG A 52 8.04 8.15 -1.93
CA ARG A 52 9.43 7.85 -2.26
C ARG A 52 9.60 6.35 -2.30
N VAL A 53 10.32 5.84 -3.29
CA VAL A 53 10.50 4.39 -3.49
C VAL A 53 11.99 4.04 -3.54
N LEU A 54 12.35 2.86 -3.03
CA LEU A 54 13.68 2.28 -3.21
C LEU A 54 13.64 1.28 -4.38
N PRO A 55 14.16 1.65 -5.58
CA PRO A 55 14.09 0.78 -6.74
C PRO A 55 15.01 -0.44 -6.59
N GLY A 56 14.68 -1.55 -7.27
CA GLY A 56 15.53 -2.74 -7.38
C GLY A 56 15.58 -3.65 -6.15
N VAL A 57 15.01 -3.24 -5.01
CA VAL A 57 14.97 -4.02 -3.78
C VAL A 57 14.16 -5.33 -3.91
N PRO A 58 12.96 -5.37 -4.53
CA PRO A 58 12.20 -6.64 -4.64
C PRO A 58 13.01 -7.79 -5.25
N LYS A 59 13.83 -7.48 -6.27
CA LYS A 59 14.64 -8.47 -6.99
C LYS A 59 15.85 -8.97 -6.18
N SER A 60 16.36 -8.15 -5.27
CA SER A 60 17.60 -8.41 -4.54
C SER A 60 17.37 -8.94 -3.13
N HIS A 61 16.23 -8.62 -2.50
CA HIS A 61 15.98 -8.91 -1.09
C HIS A 61 14.62 -9.58 -0.81
N GLY A 62 13.60 -9.38 -1.65
CA GLY A 62 12.23 -9.81 -1.32
C GLY A 62 11.71 -9.13 -0.05
N TYR A 63 11.11 -9.90 0.87
CA TYR A 63 10.61 -9.38 2.14
C TYR A 63 11.75 -8.98 3.10
N LEU A 64 11.67 -7.76 3.63
CA LEU A 64 12.51 -7.24 4.70
C LEU A 64 11.73 -7.27 6.01
N LYS A 65 12.40 -7.58 7.13
CA LYS A 65 11.71 -7.62 8.43
C LYS A 65 11.23 -6.24 8.84
N HIS A 66 10.06 -6.21 9.45
CA HIS A 66 9.43 -5.00 9.97
C HIS A 66 9.37 -5.02 11.51
N GLN A 67 9.33 -3.83 12.10
CA GLN A 67 9.10 -3.56 13.51
C GLN A 67 7.96 -2.55 13.68
N LYS A 68 7.46 -2.42 14.92
CA LYS A 68 6.44 -1.43 15.29
C LYS A 68 7.10 -0.18 15.87
N GLU A 69 7.39 0.81 15.03
CA GLU A 69 8.00 2.09 15.43
C GLU A 69 7.34 3.22 14.62
N GLY A 70 6.42 3.97 15.24
CA GLY A 70 5.57 4.96 14.54
C GLY A 70 4.69 4.41 13.41
N GLY A 71 4.59 3.07 13.32
CA GLY A 71 3.93 2.34 12.25
C GLY A 71 4.62 0.99 12.02
N THR A 72 4.17 0.25 11.01
CA THR A 72 4.93 -0.90 10.49
C THR A 72 6.02 -0.38 9.60
N THR A 73 7.28 -0.48 10.06
CA THR A 73 8.46 0.03 9.37
C THR A 73 9.50 -1.06 9.22
N ILE A 74 10.29 -1.02 8.16
CA ILE A 74 11.46 -1.89 7.98
C ILE A 74 12.46 -1.58 9.11
N TRP A 75 13.14 -2.62 9.60
CA TRP A 75 14.24 -2.47 10.56
C TRP A 75 15.35 -1.60 9.94
N PRO A 76 15.81 -0.52 10.60
CA PRO A 76 16.77 0.42 10.03
C PRO A 76 18.05 -0.23 9.47
N GLU A 77 18.56 -1.28 10.12
CA GLU A 77 19.75 -2.03 9.70
C GLU A 77 19.53 -2.91 8.46
N LEU A 78 18.27 -3.21 8.12
CA LEU A 78 17.90 -3.96 6.91
C LEU A 78 17.52 -3.05 5.76
N LEU A 79 17.39 -1.74 6.00
CA LEU A 79 17.03 -0.78 4.96
C LEU A 79 18.17 -0.70 3.93
N PRO A 80 17.93 -1.01 2.65
CA PRO A 80 18.98 -0.99 1.65
C PRO A 80 19.54 0.41 1.41
N THR A 81 20.85 0.51 1.22
CA THR A 81 21.52 1.75 0.80
C THR A 81 21.31 1.96 -0.70
N VAL A 82 20.11 2.44 -1.06
CA VAL A 82 19.71 2.77 -2.42
C VAL A 82 19.21 4.21 -2.44
N GLU A 83 19.60 4.98 -3.45
CA GLU A 83 19.09 6.34 -3.61
C GLU A 83 17.58 6.32 -3.84
N PRO A 84 16.77 6.98 -3.00
CA PRO A 84 15.33 7.03 -3.19
C PRO A 84 14.93 7.75 -4.48
N VAL A 85 13.95 7.20 -5.19
CA VAL A 85 13.27 7.90 -6.27
C VAL A 85 12.04 8.60 -5.70
N VAL A 86 11.95 9.92 -5.88
CA VAL A 86 10.78 10.72 -5.55
C VAL A 86 9.74 10.53 -6.65
N ALA A 87 8.64 9.86 -6.35
CA ALA A 87 7.55 9.58 -7.29
C ALA A 87 6.55 10.75 -7.30
N SER A 88 7.00 11.92 -7.74
CA SER A 88 6.12 13.06 -8.00
C SER A 88 5.22 12.78 -9.20
N CYS A 89 3.92 13.02 -9.04
CA CYS A 89 2.89 12.68 -10.00
C CYS A 89 1.94 13.85 -10.23
N LYS A 90 1.44 13.97 -11.46
CA LYS A 90 0.30 14.79 -11.81
C LYS A 90 -1.00 14.01 -11.63
N LYS A 91 -2.11 14.73 -11.50
CA LYS A 91 -3.44 14.11 -11.54
C LYS A 91 -3.57 13.24 -12.80
N GLY A 92 -3.87 11.96 -12.60
CA GLY A 92 -4.04 10.98 -13.68
C GLY A 92 -2.82 10.08 -13.94
N ASP A 93 -1.67 10.38 -13.34
CA ASP A 93 -0.53 9.46 -13.33
C ASP A 93 -0.80 8.23 -12.45
N VAL A 94 0.07 7.23 -12.55
CA VAL A 94 0.03 6.03 -11.69
C VAL A 94 1.45 5.64 -11.29
N VAL A 95 1.61 5.25 -10.03
CA VAL A 95 2.82 4.56 -9.56
C VAL A 95 2.47 3.09 -9.34
N ILE A 96 3.19 2.20 -10.03
CA ILE A 96 2.99 0.75 -9.91
C ILE A 96 4.20 0.15 -9.20
N MET A 97 3.95 -0.64 -8.16
CA MET A 97 5.00 -1.25 -7.35
C MET A 97 4.67 -2.69 -6.97
N ASP A 98 5.71 -3.51 -6.89
CA ASP A 98 5.65 -4.84 -6.29
C ASP A 98 5.45 -4.74 -4.77
N LYS A 99 4.76 -5.71 -4.16
CA LYS A 99 4.52 -5.77 -2.71
C LYS A 99 5.78 -5.68 -1.84
N PHE A 100 6.94 -6.05 -2.37
CA PHE A 100 8.24 -5.96 -1.71
C PHE A 100 9.01 -4.67 -2.02
N THR A 101 8.42 -3.68 -2.70
CA THR A 101 9.09 -2.40 -2.94
C THR A 101 9.05 -1.55 -1.69
N PRO A 102 10.21 -1.23 -1.06
CA PRO A 102 10.21 -0.31 0.06
C PRO A 102 9.77 1.07 -0.40
N HIS A 103 8.82 1.66 0.31
CA HIS A 103 8.32 2.99 0.04
C HIS A 103 8.01 3.75 1.33
N SER A 104 8.02 5.07 1.24
CA SER A 104 7.71 5.98 2.34
C SER A 104 7.03 7.24 1.81
N SER A 105 6.56 8.10 2.71
CA SER A 105 6.14 9.47 2.38
C SER A 105 6.77 10.46 3.35
N THR A 106 6.81 11.73 2.94
CA THR A 106 7.22 12.84 3.81
C THR A 106 6.00 13.66 4.23
N PRO A 107 6.09 14.49 5.28
CA PRO A 107 5.00 15.38 5.66
C PRO A 107 4.61 16.31 4.52
N ASN A 108 3.30 16.52 4.33
CA ASN A 108 2.78 17.49 3.37
C ASN A 108 2.95 18.91 3.92
N ARG A 109 3.84 19.69 3.30
CA ARG A 109 4.18 21.06 3.71
C ARG A 109 3.33 22.15 3.05
N THR A 110 2.41 21.78 2.19
CA THR A 110 1.47 22.71 1.53
C THR A 110 0.21 22.91 2.36
N ASP A 111 -0.65 23.84 1.94
CA ASP A 111 -1.99 24.07 2.50
C ASP A 111 -3.09 23.21 1.81
N LEU A 112 -2.72 22.39 0.84
CA LEU A 112 -3.64 21.54 0.07
C LEU A 112 -3.63 20.10 0.58
N CYS A 113 -4.78 19.43 0.52
CA CYS A 113 -4.86 18.01 0.83
C CYS A 113 -4.39 17.16 -0.36
N ARG A 114 -3.52 16.18 -0.08
CA ARG A 114 -3.13 15.14 -1.04
C ARG A 114 -3.97 13.89 -0.79
N TRP A 115 -4.79 13.53 -1.78
CA TRP A 115 -5.60 12.33 -1.78
C TRP A 115 -5.05 11.31 -2.79
N SER A 116 -5.08 10.03 -2.43
CA SER A 116 -4.70 8.94 -3.31
C SER A 116 -5.60 7.73 -3.09
N LEU A 117 -5.58 6.82 -4.06
CA LEU A 117 -6.18 5.50 -3.99
C LEU A 117 -5.07 4.46 -4.15
N ASP A 118 -5.15 3.41 -3.35
CA ASP A 118 -4.20 2.30 -3.36
C ASP A 118 -4.99 1.04 -3.74
N LEU A 119 -4.79 0.59 -4.99
CA LEU A 119 -5.47 -0.58 -5.55
C LEU A 119 -4.47 -1.73 -5.63
N ARG A 120 -4.84 -2.92 -5.15
CA ARG A 120 -3.98 -4.10 -5.20
C ARG A 120 -4.56 -5.13 -6.14
N TYR A 121 -3.74 -5.57 -7.08
CA TYR A 121 -4.10 -6.56 -8.10
C TYR A 121 -3.20 -7.77 -7.98
N GLN A 122 -3.78 -8.93 -8.22
CA GLN A 122 -3.09 -10.22 -8.23
C GLN A 122 -3.84 -11.19 -9.15
N PRO A 123 -3.18 -12.24 -9.68
CA PRO A 123 -3.84 -13.35 -10.34
C PRO A 123 -4.91 -14.00 -9.45
N THR A 124 -6.02 -14.39 -10.06
CA THR A 124 -7.09 -15.10 -9.34
C THR A 124 -6.59 -16.47 -8.86
N GLY A 125 -6.91 -16.82 -7.61
CA GLY A 125 -6.54 -18.11 -7.00
C GLY A 125 -5.25 -18.06 -6.18
N GLU A 126 -4.48 -16.97 -6.26
CA GLU A 126 -3.38 -16.70 -5.34
C GLU A 126 -3.89 -16.09 -4.03
N HIS A 127 -3.11 -16.22 -2.96
CA HIS A 127 -3.51 -15.79 -1.63
C HIS A 127 -3.39 -14.26 -1.48
N THR A 128 -4.46 -13.56 -1.08
CA THR A 128 -4.45 -12.08 -0.94
C THR A 128 -3.55 -11.55 0.16
N GLY A 129 -3.27 -12.39 1.16
CA GLY A 129 -2.56 -11.98 2.36
C GLY A 129 -3.37 -11.02 3.24
N ARG A 130 -4.61 -10.70 2.86
CA ARG A 130 -5.48 -9.74 3.55
C ARG A 130 -6.90 -10.27 3.59
N THR A 131 -7.07 -11.50 4.06
CA THR A 131 -8.34 -12.25 4.03
C THR A 131 -9.47 -11.62 4.85
N ALA A 132 -9.18 -10.60 5.64
CA ALA A 132 -10.20 -9.77 6.28
C ALA A 132 -10.83 -8.70 5.39
N HIS A 133 -10.25 -8.40 4.22
CA HIS A 133 -10.79 -7.46 3.26
C HIS A 133 -11.48 -8.22 2.13
N PRO A 134 -12.50 -7.64 1.50
CA PRO A 134 -13.14 -8.28 0.35
C PRO A 134 -12.18 -8.34 -0.83
N GLU A 135 -12.30 -9.41 -1.62
CA GLU A 135 -11.66 -9.56 -2.91
C GLU A 135 -12.73 -9.86 -3.98
N PHE A 136 -12.47 -9.45 -5.21
CA PHE A 136 -13.38 -9.68 -6.32
C PHE A 136 -12.60 -9.70 -7.63
N VAL A 137 -13.18 -10.35 -8.65
CA VAL A 137 -12.53 -10.50 -9.95
C VAL A 137 -12.86 -9.27 -10.79
N VAL A 138 -11.84 -8.48 -11.14
CA VAL A 138 -11.98 -7.31 -12.04
C VAL A 138 -11.84 -7.66 -13.52
N ARG A 139 -11.22 -8.82 -13.83
CA ARG A 139 -10.98 -9.28 -15.19
C ARG A 139 -10.71 -10.78 -15.22
N SER A 140 -11.41 -11.52 -16.08
CA SER A 140 -11.11 -12.92 -16.36
C SER A 140 -11.55 -13.31 -17.78
N PRO A 141 -10.62 -13.40 -18.76
CA PRO A 141 -10.96 -13.82 -20.11
C PRO A 141 -11.44 -15.29 -20.19
N SER A 142 -10.90 -16.16 -19.32
CA SER A 142 -11.27 -17.58 -19.27
C SER A 142 -12.59 -17.83 -18.57
N ASN A 143 -13.04 -16.92 -17.71
CA ASN A 143 -14.34 -17.00 -17.04
C ASN A 143 -14.98 -15.60 -16.85
N PRO A 144 -15.49 -14.99 -17.94
CA PRO A 144 -16.02 -13.61 -17.89
C PRO A 144 -17.18 -13.44 -16.90
N GLY A 145 -17.98 -14.49 -16.66
CA GLY A 145 -19.10 -14.45 -15.73
C GLY A 145 -18.71 -14.33 -14.25
N ARG A 146 -17.41 -14.45 -13.92
CA ARG A 146 -16.91 -14.17 -12.56
C ARG A 146 -16.57 -12.71 -12.33
N VAL A 147 -16.47 -11.89 -13.37
CA VAL A 147 -16.14 -10.47 -13.22
C VAL A 147 -17.25 -9.78 -12.43
N MET A 148 -16.86 -9.02 -11.43
CA MET A 148 -17.76 -8.19 -10.63
C MET A 148 -17.53 -6.73 -11.01
N ASP A 149 -18.53 -6.13 -11.64
CA ASP A 149 -18.54 -4.73 -12.09
C ASP A 149 -19.70 -3.91 -11.50
N ASP A 150 -20.42 -4.49 -10.53
CA ASP A 150 -21.52 -3.84 -9.82
C ASP A 150 -21.03 -3.02 -8.61
N TYR A 151 -21.40 -1.74 -8.59
CA TYR A 151 -20.99 -0.79 -7.57
C TYR A 151 -21.65 -1.05 -6.21
N ASP A 152 -22.93 -1.39 -6.20
CA ASP A 152 -23.69 -1.60 -4.97
C ASP A 152 -23.20 -2.87 -4.26
N GLU A 153 -22.88 -3.91 -5.03
CA GLU A 153 -22.24 -5.12 -4.55
C GLU A 153 -20.86 -4.85 -3.97
N TRP A 154 -20.02 -4.05 -4.64
CA TRP A 154 -18.73 -3.63 -4.10
C TRP A 154 -18.88 -2.92 -2.75
N CYS A 155 -19.82 -1.98 -2.64
CA CYS A 155 -20.13 -1.31 -1.37
C CYS A 155 -20.60 -2.30 -0.30
N ARG A 156 -21.49 -3.23 -0.66
CA ARG A 156 -22.02 -4.24 0.25
C ARG A 156 -20.92 -5.15 0.81
N LEU A 157 -19.97 -5.58 -0.03
CA LEU A 157 -18.82 -6.39 0.39
C LEU A 157 -17.94 -5.67 1.43
N TRP A 158 -17.71 -4.37 1.23
CA TRP A 158 -16.93 -3.57 2.19
C TRP A 158 -17.67 -3.34 3.50
N ILE A 159 -18.96 -3.00 3.45
CA ILE A 159 -19.79 -2.84 4.65
C ILE A 159 -19.79 -4.16 5.44
N ASP A 160 -20.03 -5.28 4.77
CA ASP A 160 -20.02 -6.61 5.38
C ASP A 160 -18.65 -6.97 6.00
N ALA A 161 -17.53 -6.63 5.36
CA ALA A 161 -16.21 -6.87 5.92
C ALA A 161 -15.95 -6.08 7.22
N PHE A 162 -16.50 -4.86 7.34
CA PHE A 162 -16.37 -4.05 8.54
C PHE A 162 -17.35 -4.47 9.65
N GLU A 163 -18.60 -4.78 9.30
CA GLU A 163 -19.63 -5.15 10.27
C GLU A 163 -19.53 -6.61 10.72
N ASN A 164 -19.05 -7.50 9.85
CA ASN A 164 -18.93 -8.94 10.09
C ASN A 164 -17.48 -9.42 9.83
N PRO A 165 -16.50 -8.95 10.64
CA PRO A 165 -15.09 -9.21 10.42
C PRO A 165 -14.79 -10.69 10.46
N ARG A 166 -14.16 -11.18 9.39
CA ARG A 166 -13.71 -12.57 9.18
C ARG A 166 -12.27 -12.54 8.67
N GLY A 167 -11.61 -13.69 8.64
CA GLY A 167 -10.23 -13.78 8.12
C GLY A 167 -9.20 -13.07 9.01
N VAL A 168 -8.09 -12.65 8.41
CA VAL A 168 -6.93 -12.10 9.12
C VAL A 168 -6.57 -10.71 8.59
N SER A 169 -6.40 -9.77 9.51
CA SER A 169 -5.75 -8.48 9.30
C SER A 169 -4.58 -8.39 10.28
N MET A 170 -3.37 -8.15 9.77
CA MET A 170 -2.17 -8.21 10.60
C MET A 170 -1.09 -7.24 10.15
N HIS A 171 -0.14 -7.02 11.06
CA HIS A 171 1.12 -6.36 10.80
C HIS A 171 2.26 -7.32 11.18
N ARG A 172 3.20 -7.58 10.28
CA ARG A 172 4.35 -8.47 10.48
C ARG A 172 5.47 -7.76 11.25
N ASN A 173 5.15 -7.31 12.46
CA ASN A 173 6.10 -6.64 13.34
C ASN A 173 6.79 -7.69 14.23
N GLU A 174 8.09 -7.88 14.07
CA GLU A 174 8.92 -8.62 15.03
C GLU A 174 9.26 -7.71 16.24
N ARG A 175 9.36 -8.31 17.43
CA ARG A 175 9.74 -7.61 18.67
C ARG A 175 11.25 -7.47 18.80
#